data_AF-A0A1Z5YR70-F1
#
_entry.id   AF-A0A1Z5YR70-F1
#
_cell.length_a   1.000
_cell.length_b   1.000
_cell.length_c   1.000
_cell.angle_alpha   90.00
_cell.angle_beta   90.00
_cell.angle_gamma   90.00
#
_symmetry.space_group_name_H-M   'P 1'
#
loop_
_entity.id
_entity.type
_entity.pdbx_description
1 polymer ?
#
loop_
_entity_poly.entity_id
_entity_poly.type
_entity_poly.pdbx_seq_one_letter_code
_entity_poly.pdbx_strand_id
1 'polypeptide(L)'
;MMSLIALWHSYAPLVESLGGGGLLGWYGRVASVKAAERRDKLQAGDQALQLNAALAAREQKLTEELEKISRAHWSLLAQVEELYVEAIAARLIVHELDVAAGMDMRKFKPLPPYPFPAQSDGFAAGATAAGTAEPRAENTHV
;
A
#
# COMPACT_ATOMS: atom_id res chain seq x y z
N MET A 1 69.72 52.81 -7.06
CA MET A 1 68.77 52.49 -8.16
C MET A 1 68.25 51.08 -7.93
N MET A 2 67.01 50.94 -7.45
CA MET A 2 66.38 49.61 -7.35
C MET A 2 66.16 49.07 -8.77
N SER A 3 66.75 47.90 -9.06
CA SER A 3 66.69 47.23 -10.36
C SER A 3 65.26 46.78 -10.67
N LEU A 4 64.75 47.16 -11.85
CA LEU A 4 63.45 46.73 -12.38
C LEU A 4 63.32 45.19 -12.45
N ILE A 5 64.45 44.50 -12.62
CA ILE A 5 64.54 43.04 -12.69
C ILE A 5 64.26 42.41 -11.32
N ALA A 6 64.70 43.05 -10.23
CA ALA A 6 64.43 42.58 -8.87
C ALA A 6 62.94 42.76 -8.50
N LEU A 7 62.33 43.86 -8.96
CA LEU A 7 60.90 44.10 -8.79
C LEU A 7 60.08 43.05 -9.56
N TRP A 8 60.47 42.74 -10.79
CA TRP A 8 59.81 41.72 -11.63
C TRP A 8 59.86 40.32 -11.02
N HIS A 9 61.02 39.89 -10.53
CA HIS A 9 61.16 38.58 -9.88
C HIS A 9 60.37 38.47 -8.56
N SER A 10 60.14 39.58 -7.86
CA SER A 10 59.33 39.58 -6.63
C SER A 10 57.83 39.46 -6.92
N TYR A 11 57.36 39.95 -8.07
CA TYR A 11 55.95 39.94 -8.47
C TYR A 11 55.56 38.74 -9.35
N ALA A 12 56.50 38.13 -10.07
CA ALA A 12 56.27 36.95 -10.90
C ALA A 12 55.56 35.78 -10.17
N PRO A 13 55.98 35.34 -8.96
CA PRO A 13 55.28 34.24 -8.27
C PRO A 13 53.89 34.64 -7.74
N LEU A 14 53.67 35.94 -7.51
CA LEU A 14 52.36 36.45 -7.11
C LEU A 14 51.37 36.45 -8.29
N VAL A 15 51.84 36.82 -9.48
CA VAL A 15 51.04 36.82 -10.71
C VAL A 15 50.77 35.39 -11.21
N GLU A 16 51.72 34.47 -11.02
CA GLU A 16 51.58 33.06 -11.40
C GLU A 16 50.59 32.32 -10.48
N SER A 17 50.59 32.64 -9.19
CA SER A 17 49.62 32.09 -8.21
C SER A 17 48.21 32.71 -8.31
N LEU A 18 48.09 34.03 -8.52
CA LEU A 18 46.79 34.69 -8.70
C LEU A 18 46.20 34.51 -10.10
N GLY A 19 47.03 34.58 -11.14
CA GLY A 19 46.58 34.61 -12.54
C GLY A 19 46.42 33.23 -13.18
N GLY A 20 47.23 32.24 -12.79
CA GLY A 20 47.24 30.91 -13.43
C GLY A 20 46.49 29.84 -12.65
N GLY A 21 46.74 29.72 -11.35
CA GLY A 21 46.21 28.62 -10.54
C GLY A 21 44.83 28.86 -9.91
N GLY A 22 44.60 30.06 -9.39
CA GLY A 22 43.40 30.37 -8.58
C GLY A 22 42.10 30.43 -9.39
N LEU A 23 42.10 31.11 -10.54
CA LEU A 23 40.90 31.27 -11.38
C LEU A 23 40.55 29.97 -12.10
N LEU A 24 41.52 29.29 -12.71
CA LEU A 24 41.29 27.98 -13.36
C LEU A 24 40.80 26.92 -12.36
N GLY A 25 41.34 26.93 -11.14
CA GLY A 25 40.87 26.07 -10.05
C GLY A 25 39.42 26.36 -9.63
N TRP A 26 39.02 27.64 -9.58
CA TRP A 26 37.65 28.03 -9.23
C TRP A 26 36.63 27.61 -10.30
N TYR A 27 36.93 27.84 -11.58
CA TYR A 27 36.07 27.39 -12.68
C TYR A 27 35.96 25.86 -12.73
N GLY A 28 37.06 25.14 -12.49
CA GLY A 28 37.05 23.68 -12.37
C GLY A 28 36.15 23.20 -11.23
N ARG A 29 36.19 23.87 -10.07
CA ARG A 29 35.36 23.54 -8.91
C ARG A 29 33.88 23.79 -9.17
N VAL A 30 33.52 24.93 -9.77
CA VAL A 30 32.13 25.24 -10.15
C VAL A 30 31.62 24.26 -11.20
N ALA A 31 32.43 23.91 -12.21
CA ALA A 31 32.08 22.92 -13.21
C ALA A 31 31.86 21.53 -12.59
N SER A 32 32.70 21.12 -11.63
CA SER A 32 32.53 19.84 -10.92
C SER A 32 31.27 19.81 -10.06
N VAL A 33 30.90 20.92 -9.40
CA VAL A 33 29.66 21.00 -8.60
C VAL A 33 28.43 20.92 -9.51
N LYS A 34 28.45 21.64 -10.63
CA LYS A 34 27.35 21.56 -11.61
C LYS A 34 27.24 20.19 -12.27
N ALA A 35 28.36 19.51 -12.48
CA ALA A 35 28.38 18.13 -12.96
C ALA A 35 27.87 17.13 -11.91
N ALA A 36 28.21 17.32 -10.63
CA ALA A 36 27.70 16.53 -9.52
C ALA A 36 26.18 16.70 -9.37
N GLU A 37 25.67 17.93 -9.39
CA GLU A 37 24.22 18.20 -9.28
C GLU A 37 23.42 17.57 -10.42
N ARG A 38 23.98 17.52 -11.64
CA ARG A 38 23.36 16.82 -12.77
C ARG A 38 23.31 15.31 -12.54
N ARG A 39 24.36 14.72 -11.95
CA ARG A 39 24.39 13.29 -11.59
C ARG A 39 23.40 12.98 -10.48
N ASP A 40 23.31 13.83 -9.45
CA ASP A 40 22.37 13.67 -8.34
C ASP A 40 20.92 13.73 -8.85
N LYS A 41 20.61 14.63 -9.79
CA LYS A 41 19.30 14.71 -10.45
C LYS A 41 18.97 13.45 -11.25
N LEU A 42 19.94 12.90 -11.98
CA LEU A 42 19.75 11.65 -12.73
C LEU A 42 19.54 10.46 -11.77
N GLN A 43 20.34 10.37 -10.72
CA GLN A 43 20.24 9.32 -9.71
C GLN A 43 18.92 9.39 -8.92
N ALA A 44 18.47 10.60 -8.57
CA ALA A 44 17.15 10.81 -7.96
C ALA A 44 16.02 10.40 -8.92
N GLY A 45 16.17 10.68 -10.22
CA GLY A 45 15.24 10.22 -11.26
C GLY A 45 15.20 8.69 -11.36
N ASP A 46 16.35 8.03 -11.40
CA ASP A 46 16.46 6.57 -11.42
C ASP A 46 15.84 5.93 -10.17
N GLN A 47 16.07 6.52 -9.00
CA GLN A 47 15.46 6.07 -7.75
C GLN A 47 13.93 6.23 -7.78
N ALA A 48 13.41 7.35 -8.31
CA ALA A 48 11.98 7.55 -8.46
C ALA A 48 11.34 6.54 -9.43
N LEU A 49 12.02 6.23 -10.54
CA LEU A 49 11.57 5.22 -11.50
C LEU A 49 11.56 3.81 -10.88
N GLN A 50 12.58 3.47 -10.10
CA GLN A 50 12.63 2.18 -9.39
C GLN A 50 11.51 2.04 -8.35
N LEU A 51 11.23 3.10 -7.59
CA LEU A 51 10.11 3.11 -6.63
C LEU A 51 8.77 2.97 -7.34
N ASN A 52 8.57 3.67 -8.46
CA ASN A 52 7.34 3.56 -9.25
C ASN A 52 7.18 2.15 -9.83
N ALA A 53 8.25 1.56 -10.38
CA ALA A 53 8.23 0.19 -10.87
C ALA A 53 7.89 -0.82 -9.75
N ALA A 54 8.43 -0.62 -8.55
CA ALA A 54 8.12 -1.46 -7.39
C ALA A 54 6.66 -1.30 -6.92
N LEU A 55 6.11 -0.08 -6.95
CA LEU A 55 4.71 0.18 -6.63
C LEU A 55 3.78 -0.44 -7.68
N ALA A 56 4.05 -0.24 -8.97
CA ALA A 56 3.29 -0.85 -10.05
C ALA A 56 3.26 -2.38 -9.95
N ALA A 57 4.39 -3.01 -9.61
CA ALA A 57 4.46 -4.46 -9.41
C ALA A 57 3.64 -4.92 -8.18
N ARG A 58 3.56 -4.11 -7.12
CA ARG A 58 2.70 -4.40 -5.95
C ARG A 58 1.23 -4.25 -6.30
N GLU A 59 0.86 -3.18 -7.02
CA GLU A 59 -0.51 -2.95 -7.47
C GLU A 59 -0.99 -4.10 -8.36
N GLN A 60 -0.18 -4.54 -9.33
CA GLN A 60 -0.50 -5.70 -10.16
C GLN A 60 -0.81 -6.94 -9.33
N LYS A 61 0.05 -7.28 -8.35
CA LYS A 61 -0.19 -8.43 -7.46
C LYS A 61 -1.49 -8.28 -6.67
N LEU A 62 -1.76 -7.10 -6.11
CA LEU A 62 -3.00 -6.83 -5.38
C LEU A 62 -4.23 -6.96 -6.29
N THR A 63 -4.14 -6.47 -7.54
CA THR A 63 -5.24 -6.62 -8.49
C THR A 63 -5.49 -8.07 -8.87
N GLU A 64 -4.45 -8.88 -9.05
CA GLU A 64 -4.58 -10.31 -9.32
C GLU A 64 -5.20 -11.07 -8.13
N GLU A 65 -4.80 -10.75 -6.90
CA GLU A 65 -5.36 -11.34 -5.69
C GLU A 65 -6.84 -10.95 -5.52
N LEU A 66 -7.18 -9.67 -5.72
CA LEU A 66 -8.57 -9.21 -5.70
C LEU A 66 -9.42 -9.89 -6.77
N GLU A 67 -8.89 -10.07 -7.97
CA GLU A 67 -9.61 -10.76 -9.05
C GLU A 67 -9.84 -12.25 -8.72
N LYS A 68 -8.87 -12.91 -8.08
CA LYS A 68 -9.02 -14.30 -7.61
C LYS A 68 -10.11 -14.41 -6.54
N ILE A 69 -10.08 -13.53 -5.54
CA ILE A 69 -11.08 -13.49 -4.45
C ILE A 69 -12.47 -13.18 -5.02
N SER A 70 -12.56 -12.20 -5.91
CA SER A 70 -13.78 -11.83 -6.63
C SER A 70 -14.37 -13.05 -7.35
N ARG A 71 -13.58 -13.74 -8.17
CA ARG A 71 -14.03 -14.94 -8.90
C ARG A 71 -14.49 -16.05 -7.95
N ALA A 72 -13.74 -16.31 -6.88
CA ALA A 72 -14.13 -17.29 -5.88
C ALA A 72 -15.47 -16.91 -5.23
N HIS A 73 -15.65 -15.64 -4.86
CA HIS A 73 -16.88 -15.13 -4.27
C HIS A 73 -18.09 -15.32 -5.20
N TRP A 74 -17.97 -14.92 -6.48
CA TRP A 74 -19.05 -15.11 -7.46
C TRP A 74 -19.38 -16.58 -7.70
N SER A 75 -18.36 -17.45 -7.73
CA SER A 75 -18.58 -18.89 -7.88
C SER A 75 -19.32 -19.50 -6.67
N LEU A 76 -19.02 -19.03 -5.47
CA LEU A 76 -19.66 -19.47 -4.24
C LEU A 76 -21.12 -19.00 -4.21
N LEU A 77 -21.38 -17.74 -4.55
CA LEU A 77 -22.74 -17.22 -4.64
C LEU A 77 -23.61 -18.02 -5.62
N ALA A 78 -23.07 -18.37 -6.79
CA ALA A 78 -23.78 -19.20 -7.77
C ALA A 78 -24.10 -20.61 -7.23
N GLN A 79 -23.16 -21.27 -6.55
CA GLN A 79 -23.40 -22.59 -5.93
C GLN A 79 -24.44 -22.53 -4.80
N VAL A 80 -24.41 -21.45 -4.00
CA VAL A 80 -25.40 -21.24 -2.95
C VAL A 80 -26.78 -21.03 -3.57
N GLU A 81 -26.91 -20.24 -4.63
CA GLU A 81 -28.17 -20.05 -5.33
C GLU A 81 -28.76 -21.38 -5.82
N GLU A 82 -27.93 -22.23 -6.44
CA GLU A 82 -28.35 -23.57 -6.90
C GLU A 82 -28.85 -24.44 -5.74
N LEU A 83 -28.14 -24.44 -4.61
CA LEU A 83 -28.57 -25.16 -3.40
C LEU A 83 -29.92 -24.66 -2.86
N TYR A 84 -30.19 -23.35 -2.92
CA TYR A 84 -31.47 -22.79 -2.51
C TYR A 84 -32.60 -23.24 -3.43
N VAL A 85 -32.37 -23.25 -4.74
CA VAL A 85 -33.33 -23.75 -5.73
C VAL A 85 -33.65 -25.22 -5.46
N GLU A 86 -32.62 -26.05 -5.25
CA GLU A 86 -32.79 -27.47 -4.94
C GLU A 86 -33.54 -27.69 -3.62
N ALA A 87 -33.20 -26.93 -2.57
CA ALA A 87 -33.87 -27.02 -1.27
C ALA A 87 -35.35 -26.62 -1.35
N ILE A 88 -35.70 -25.62 -2.16
CA ILE A 88 -37.10 -25.23 -2.39
C ILE A 88 -37.81 -26.32 -3.18
N ALA A 89 -37.21 -26.83 -4.26
CA ALA A 89 -37.79 -27.90 -5.06
C ALA A 89 -38.07 -29.16 -4.23
N ALA A 90 -37.12 -29.59 -3.39
CA ALA A 90 -37.29 -30.72 -2.50
C ALA A 90 -38.45 -30.52 -1.52
N ARG A 91 -38.62 -29.31 -0.98
CA ARG A 91 -39.75 -28.97 -0.09
C ARG A 91 -41.08 -29.04 -0.82
N LEU A 92 -41.14 -28.57 -2.08
CA LEU A 92 -42.35 -28.65 -2.91
C LEU A 92 -42.73 -30.11 -3.21
N ILE A 93 -41.75 -30.96 -3.53
CA ILE A 93 -41.99 -32.39 -3.76
C ILE A 93 -42.57 -33.06 -2.51
N VAL A 94 -41.98 -32.82 -1.33
CA VAL A 94 -42.51 -33.39 -0.08
C VAL A 94 -43.93 -32.90 0.20
N HIS A 95 -44.22 -31.63 -0.11
CA HIS A 95 -45.54 -31.07 0.03
C HIS A 95 -46.57 -31.75 -0.87
N GLU A 96 -46.25 -31.97 -2.15
CA GLU A 96 -47.12 -32.70 -3.08
C GLU A 96 -47.36 -34.15 -2.62
N LEU A 97 -46.33 -34.81 -2.08
CA LEU A 97 -46.45 -36.16 -1.53
C LEU A 97 -47.33 -36.23 -0.27
N ASP A 98 -47.18 -35.26 0.64
CA ASP A 98 -48.02 -35.20 1.86
C ASP A 98 -49.50 -34.95 1.46
N VAL A 99 -49.76 -34.09 0.48
CA VAL A 99 -51.10 -33.85 -0.08
C VAL A 99 -51.68 -35.10 -0.74
N ALA A 100 -50.90 -35.81 -1.55
CA ALA A 100 -51.33 -37.04 -2.22
C ALA A 100 -51.65 -38.16 -1.23
N ALA A 101 -50.97 -38.19 -0.08
CA ALA A 101 -51.21 -39.16 0.99
C ALA A 101 -52.32 -38.75 1.97
N GLY A 102 -52.91 -37.56 1.82
CA GLY A 102 -53.91 -37.02 2.74
C GLY A 102 -53.36 -36.74 4.15
N MET A 103 -52.04 -36.50 4.26
CA MET A 103 -51.38 -36.18 5.53
C MET A 103 -51.37 -34.67 5.77
N ASP A 104 -51.25 -34.27 7.04
CA ASP A 104 -51.03 -32.87 7.40
C ASP A 104 -49.67 -32.37 6.86
N MET A 105 -49.68 -31.16 6.31
CA MET A 105 -48.49 -30.55 5.68
C MET A 105 -47.35 -30.36 6.69
N ARG A 106 -46.16 -30.90 6.38
CA ARG A 106 -44.97 -30.71 7.20
C ARG A 106 -44.53 -29.24 7.21
N LYS A 107 -44.21 -28.73 8.40
CA LYS A 107 -43.64 -27.39 8.59
C LYS A 107 -42.13 -27.45 8.50
N PHE A 108 -41.55 -26.83 7.47
CA PHE A 108 -40.11 -26.69 7.32
C PHE A 108 -39.59 -25.44 8.03
N LYS A 109 -38.38 -25.50 8.61
CA LYS A 109 -37.67 -24.32 9.10
C LYS A 109 -37.45 -23.33 7.94
N PRO A 110 -37.69 -22.02 8.10
CA PRO A 110 -37.41 -21.06 7.05
C PRO A 110 -35.96 -21.16 6.59
N LEU A 111 -35.75 -21.06 5.29
CA LEU A 111 -34.39 -20.94 4.76
C LEU A 111 -33.77 -19.65 5.30
N PRO A 112 -32.45 -19.62 5.56
CA PRO A 112 -31.78 -18.38 5.89
C PRO A 112 -32.02 -17.32 4.80
N PRO A 113 -32.02 -16.02 5.13
CA PRO A 113 -32.14 -14.98 4.13
C PRO A 113 -30.89 -14.96 3.23
N TYR A 114 -31.10 -15.00 1.92
CA TYR A 114 -30.06 -14.80 0.91
C TYR A 114 -30.15 -13.36 0.36
N PRO A 115 -29.02 -12.66 0.13
CA PRO A 115 -27.65 -13.06 0.46
C PRO A 115 -27.43 -13.13 1.97
N PHE A 116 -26.57 -14.05 2.41
CA PHE A 116 -26.19 -14.10 3.82
C PHE A 116 -25.58 -12.74 4.19
N PRO A 117 -26.01 -12.10 5.30
CA PRO A 117 -25.34 -10.90 5.75
C PRO A 117 -23.86 -11.26 5.89
N ALA A 118 -22.97 -10.45 5.30
CA ALA A 118 -21.54 -10.57 5.57
C ALA A 118 -21.42 -10.68 7.09
N GLN A 119 -20.83 -11.76 7.59
CA GLN A 119 -20.49 -11.85 8.99
C GLN A 119 -19.63 -10.63 9.26
N SER A 120 -20.23 -9.56 9.80
CA SER A 120 -19.45 -8.55 10.46
C SER A 120 -18.65 -9.30 11.50
N ASP A 121 -17.34 -9.02 11.58
CA ASP A 121 -16.41 -9.58 12.55
C ASP A 121 -16.81 -9.16 13.97
N GLY A 122 -17.96 -9.66 14.41
CA GLY A 122 -18.64 -9.41 15.67
C GLY A 122 -18.68 -10.67 16.54
N PHE A 123 -17.83 -11.66 16.24
CA PHE A 123 -17.47 -12.72 17.19
C PHE A 123 -16.54 -12.15 18.28
N ALA A 124 -16.96 -11.07 18.95
CA ALA A 124 -16.31 -10.52 20.14
C ALA A 124 -17.27 -9.70 21.04
N ALA A 125 -18.59 -9.86 20.92
CA ALA A 125 -19.56 -9.13 21.75
C ALA A 125 -20.52 -10.06 22.53
N GLY A 126 -20.00 -11.20 23.01
CA GLY A 126 -20.80 -12.19 23.75
C GLY A 126 -20.12 -12.81 24.97
N ALA A 127 -18.86 -12.50 25.25
CA ALA A 127 -18.15 -13.01 26.42
C ALA A 127 -17.69 -11.85 27.31
N THR A 128 -18.47 -11.61 28.38
CA THR A 128 -18.08 -10.92 29.61
C THR A 128 -17.53 -9.51 29.47
N ALA A 129 -18.45 -8.54 29.42
CA ALA A 129 -18.23 -7.23 30.03
C ALA A 129 -18.10 -7.42 31.56
N ALA A 130 -16.89 -7.70 32.04
CA ALA A 130 -16.55 -7.64 33.45
C ALA A 130 -15.06 -7.27 33.60
N GLY A 131 -14.82 -5.99 33.88
CA GLY A 131 -13.64 -5.56 34.63
C GLY A 131 -12.34 -5.38 33.85
N THR A 132 -12.24 -4.32 33.05
CA THR A 132 -10.95 -3.65 32.83
C THR A 132 -11.15 -2.15 32.82
N ALA A 133 -11.28 -1.58 34.01
CA ALA A 133 -11.13 -0.13 34.19
C ALA A 133 -9.63 0.20 34.06
N GLU A 134 -9.27 0.99 33.05
CA GLU A 134 -7.99 1.70 33.00
C GLU A 134 -7.89 2.63 34.22
N PRO A 135 -6.80 2.61 34.99
CA PRO A 135 -6.52 3.69 35.93
C PRO A 135 -6.01 4.90 35.13
N ARG A 136 -6.87 5.89 34.97
CA ARG A 136 -6.53 7.22 34.49
C ARG A 136 -5.47 7.82 35.44
N ALA A 137 -4.23 7.94 34.98
CA ALA A 137 -3.15 8.57 35.73
C ALA A 137 -3.53 10.01 36.12
N GLU A 138 -3.54 10.29 37.42
CA GLU A 138 -3.68 11.62 37.99
C GLU A 138 -2.47 12.48 37.64
N ASN A 139 -2.74 13.68 37.15
CA ASN A 139 -1.76 14.75 37.00
C ASN A 139 -1.33 15.26 38.37
N THR A 140 -0.07 15.03 38.76
CA THR A 140 0.60 15.83 39.79
C THR A 140 2.02 16.14 39.34
N HIS A 141 2.20 17.32 38.75
CA HIS A 141 3.49 18.01 38.77
C HIS A 141 3.32 19.35 39.50
N VAL A 142 4.00 19.40 40.64
CA VAL A 142 4.45 20.59 41.37
C VAL A 142 5.50 21.32 40.54
#